data_AF-A0A7X8ERS1-F1
#
_entry.id   AF-A0A7X8ERS1-F1
#
_cell.length_a   1.000
_cell.length_b   1.000
_cell.length_c   1.000
_cell.angle_alpha   90.00
_cell.angle_beta   90.00
_cell.angle_gamma   90.00
#
_symmetry.space_group_name_H-M   'P 1'
#
loop_
_entity.id
_entity.type
_entity.pdbx_description
1 polymer ?
#
loop_
_entity_poly.entity_id
_entity_poly.type
_entity_poly.pdbx_seq_one_letter_code
_entity_poly.pdbx_strand_id
1 'polypeptide(L)'
;MKSLLRQILPVLILGLILCDMVYYRYNYTHLYHALSKQNKNTYSIHIDLDYYKMYIFKNQEVIKVYPVSGGKQSTPSPLGTWTIISKADWGEGFGGTWMGFNVPWGKYGIHGTDEPWSIGRPMSHGCIRMKNKDAKELKKTIPHGTKVTIVKGILGPFGDYFRVLEPGDAGSDVLMIQKRLNDLGYYNGYCDGKYGDGMKGAIHKFQKDNKLPISNKISYAMYEKMGFIPME
;
A
#
# COMPACT_ATOMS: atom_id res chain seq x y z
N MET A 1 63.43 -4.58 -32.90
CA MET A 1 62.44 -4.83 -31.83
C MET A 1 61.34 -3.75 -31.69
N LYS A 2 61.66 -2.44 -31.63
CA LYS A 2 60.63 -1.38 -31.46
C LYS A 2 59.58 -1.27 -32.59
N SER A 3 59.94 -1.64 -33.83
CA SER A 3 59.04 -1.63 -35.00
C SER A 3 57.93 -2.68 -34.92
N LEU A 4 58.27 -3.90 -34.48
CA LEU A 4 57.33 -5.02 -34.38
C LEU A 4 56.30 -4.79 -33.26
N LEU A 5 56.74 -4.24 -32.12
CA LEU A 5 55.86 -3.88 -31.02
C LEU A 5 54.80 -2.83 -31.42
N ARG A 6 55.17 -1.86 -32.26
CA ARG A 6 54.24 -0.83 -32.79
C ARG A 6 53.17 -1.40 -33.71
N GLN A 7 53.44 -2.51 -34.38
CA GLN A 7 52.47 -3.17 -35.27
C GLN A 7 51.56 -4.16 -34.52
N ILE A 8 52.04 -4.78 -33.44
CA ILE A 8 51.29 -5.79 -32.67
C ILE A 8 50.37 -5.16 -31.61
N LEU A 9 50.79 -4.07 -30.98
CA LEU A 9 50.04 -3.43 -29.89
C LEU A 9 48.60 -3.00 -30.28
N PRO A 10 48.33 -2.40 -31.46
CA PRO A 10 46.97 -2.02 -31.85
C PRO A 10 46.06 -3.23 -32.05
N VAL A 11 46.60 -4.35 -32.53
CA VAL A 11 45.86 -5.60 -32.76
C VAL A 11 45.47 -6.24 -31.43
N LEU A 12 46.35 -6.23 -30.44
CA LEU A 12 46.04 -6.71 -29.09
C LEU A 12 45.00 -5.82 -28.39
N ILE A 13 45.11 -4.50 -28.51
CA ILE A 13 44.12 -3.56 -27.97
C ILE A 13 42.75 -3.79 -28.63
N LEU A 14 42.70 -3.93 -29.95
CA LEU A 14 41.46 -4.23 -30.67
C LEU A 14 40.88 -5.58 -30.24
N GLY A 15 41.72 -6.60 -30.06
CA GLY A 15 41.31 -7.92 -29.57
C GLY A 15 40.69 -7.86 -28.16
N LEU A 16 41.28 -7.08 -27.24
CA LEU A 16 40.74 -6.87 -25.90
C LEU A 16 39.40 -6.12 -25.94
N ILE A 17 39.29 -5.05 -26.74
CA ILE A 17 38.03 -4.30 -26.91
C ILE A 17 36.93 -5.21 -27.48
N LEU A 18 37.25 -6.04 -28.47
CA LEU A 18 36.29 -7.00 -29.03
C LEU A 18 35.89 -8.06 -28.01
N CYS A 19 36.83 -8.57 -27.22
CA CYS A 19 36.55 -9.53 -26.16
C CYS A 19 35.63 -8.93 -25.09
N ASP A 20 35.92 -7.70 -24.64
CA ASP A 20 35.08 -6.96 -23.69
C ASP A 20 33.69 -6.68 -24.25
N MET A 21 33.57 -6.28 -25.53
CA MET A 21 32.27 -6.07 -26.16
C MET A 21 31.45 -7.37 -26.26
N VAL A 22 32.09 -8.49 -26.60
CA VAL A 22 31.44 -9.81 -26.64
C VAL A 22 31.01 -10.24 -25.25
N TYR A 23 31.88 -10.08 -24.24
CA TYR A 23 31.58 -10.37 -22.85
C TYR A 23 30.43 -9.51 -22.31
N TYR A 24 30.45 -8.21 -22.60
CA TYR A 24 29.39 -7.29 -22.20
C TYR A 24 28.06 -7.64 -22.87
N ARG A 25 28.08 -7.94 -24.18
CA ARG A 25 26.88 -8.36 -24.93
C ARG A 25 26.33 -9.70 -24.43
N TYR A 26 27.18 -10.67 -24.11
CA TYR A 26 26.78 -11.95 -23.52
C TYR A 26 26.08 -11.75 -22.18
N ASN A 27 26.69 -11.01 -21.26
CA ASN A 27 26.11 -10.72 -19.95
C ASN A 27 24.83 -9.90 -20.05
N TYR A 28 24.78 -8.90 -20.94
CA TYR A 28 23.59 -8.09 -21.16
C TYR A 28 22.43 -8.94 -21.70
N THR A 29 22.71 -9.84 -22.64
CA THR A 29 21.68 -10.74 -23.20
C THR A 29 21.15 -11.71 -22.15
N HIS A 30 22.01 -12.23 -21.27
CA HIS A 30 21.59 -13.11 -20.16
C HIS A 30 20.85 -12.37 -19.05
N LEU A 31 21.27 -11.16 -18.69
CA LEU A 31 20.54 -10.31 -17.74
C LEU A 31 19.18 -9.93 -18.31
N TYR A 32 19.12 -9.53 -19.58
CA TYR A 32 17.88 -9.20 -20.26
C TYR A 32 16.94 -10.40 -20.33
N HIS A 33 17.46 -11.59 -20.68
CA HIS A 33 16.68 -12.83 -20.62
C HIS A 33 16.26 -13.21 -19.20
N ALA A 34 17.10 -13.02 -18.18
CA ALA A 34 16.74 -13.30 -16.79
C ALA A 34 15.64 -12.35 -16.28
N LEU A 35 15.71 -11.07 -16.66
CA LEU A 35 14.68 -10.07 -16.38
C LEU A 35 13.39 -10.33 -17.17
N SER A 36 13.50 -10.75 -18.43
CA SER A 36 12.34 -11.05 -19.30
C SER A 36 11.69 -12.40 -18.98
N LYS A 37 12.44 -13.34 -18.37
CA LYS A 37 11.97 -14.67 -17.95
C LYS A 37 11.33 -14.65 -16.56
N GLN A 38 11.25 -13.50 -15.89
CA GLN A 38 10.27 -13.34 -14.81
C GLN A 38 8.88 -13.42 -15.43
N ASN A 39 8.36 -14.64 -15.40
CA ASN A 39 7.03 -15.05 -15.83
C ASN A 39 6.00 -14.39 -14.90
N LYS A 40 5.85 -13.07 -15.01
CA LYS A 40 4.90 -12.32 -14.21
C LYS A 40 3.55 -12.53 -14.89
N ASN A 41 2.71 -13.32 -14.24
CA ASN A 41 1.26 -13.23 -14.35
C ASN A 41 0.78 -12.62 -13.03
N THR A 42 1.33 -11.45 -12.71
CA THR A 42 1.18 -10.83 -11.38
C THR A 42 0.08 -9.79 -11.46
N TYR A 43 -0.90 -9.95 -10.57
CA TYR A 43 -1.99 -9.01 -10.41
C TYR A 43 -1.71 -8.08 -9.23
N SER A 44 -2.09 -6.82 -9.37
CA SER A 44 -2.18 -5.88 -8.26
C SER A 44 -3.37 -4.93 -8.46
N ILE A 45 -3.86 -4.37 -7.37
CA ILE A 45 -5.00 -3.47 -7.35
C ILE A 45 -4.57 -2.14 -6.76
N HIS A 46 -4.93 -1.06 -7.42
CA HIS A 46 -4.83 0.30 -6.87
C HIS A 46 -6.24 0.87 -6.73
N ILE A 47 -6.59 1.33 -5.54
CA ILE A 47 -7.89 1.91 -5.21
C ILE A 47 -7.65 3.36 -4.83
N ASP A 48 -8.20 4.25 -5.62
CA ASP A 48 -8.17 5.69 -5.41
C ASP A 48 -9.56 6.13 -4.94
N LEU A 49 -9.64 6.59 -3.69
CA LEU A 49 -10.88 7.00 -3.06
C LEU A 49 -11.19 8.49 -3.22
N ASP A 50 -10.30 9.27 -3.84
CA ASP A 50 -10.60 10.65 -4.25
C ASP A 50 -11.43 10.64 -5.54
N TYR A 51 -11.11 9.72 -6.46
CA TYR A 51 -11.86 9.52 -7.70
C TYR A 51 -12.86 8.35 -7.67
N TYR A 52 -12.89 7.60 -6.57
CA TYR A 52 -13.70 6.38 -6.42
C TYR A 52 -13.49 5.38 -7.56
N LYS A 53 -12.21 5.13 -7.89
CA LYS A 53 -11.79 4.21 -8.95
C LYS A 53 -10.91 3.10 -8.41
N MET A 54 -11.09 1.91 -8.96
CA MET A 54 -10.22 0.77 -8.75
C MET A 54 -9.60 0.35 -10.07
N TYR A 55 -8.27 0.36 -10.11
CA TYR A 55 -7.46 -0.03 -11.26
C TYR A 55 -6.90 -1.42 -11.01
N ILE A 56 -7.12 -2.33 -11.97
CA ILE A 56 -6.57 -3.67 -11.94
C ILE A 56 -5.36 -3.70 -12.86
N PHE A 57 -4.21 -3.99 -12.27
CA PHE A 57 -2.96 -4.14 -12.99
C PHE A 57 -2.67 -5.62 -13.21
N LYS A 58 -2.26 -5.96 -14.42
CA LYS A 58 -1.62 -7.23 -14.75
C LYS A 58 -0.28 -6.90 -15.38
N ASN A 59 0.81 -7.36 -14.76
CA ASN A 59 2.17 -7.11 -15.26
C ASN A 59 2.47 -5.62 -15.44
N GLN A 60 2.00 -4.78 -14.50
CA GLN A 60 2.16 -3.32 -14.49
C GLN A 60 1.32 -2.57 -15.54
N GLU A 61 0.53 -3.27 -16.36
CA GLU A 61 -0.44 -2.65 -17.27
C GLU A 61 -1.84 -2.64 -16.67
N VAL A 62 -2.55 -1.52 -16.81
CA VAL A 62 -3.95 -1.43 -16.41
C VAL A 62 -4.81 -2.22 -17.39
N ILE A 63 -5.41 -3.31 -16.92
CA ILE A 63 -6.30 -4.16 -17.74
C ILE A 63 -7.78 -3.84 -17.54
N LYS A 64 -8.13 -3.15 -16.45
CA LYS A 64 -9.52 -2.82 -16.12
C LYS A 64 -9.59 -1.69 -15.10
N VAL A 65 -10.65 -0.89 -15.20
CA VAL A 65 -10.99 0.15 -14.22
C VAL A 65 -12.45 -0.03 -13.81
N TYR A 66 -12.71 -0.04 -12.51
CA TYR A 66 -14.06 -0.14 -11.95
C TYR A 66 -14.43 1.11 -11.15
N PRO A 67 -15.69 1.57 -11.22
CA PRO A 67 -16.21 2.49 -10.22
C PRO A 67 -16.40 1.74 -8.89
N VAL A 68 -16.02 2.37 -7.78
CA VAL A 68 -16.12 1.78 -6.44
C VAL A 68 -16.69 2.79 -5.44
N SER A 69 -16.85 2.38 -4.18
CA SER A 69 -17.10 3.28 -3.06
C SER A 69 -16.29 2.88 -1.85
N GLY A 70 -15.91 3.86 -1.04
CA GLY A 70 -15.19 3.68 0.21
C GLY A 70 -16.04 4.00 1.44
N GLY A 71 -15.36 3.98 2.58
CA GLY A 71 -15.92 4.31 3.89
C GLY A 71 -16.28 5.79 4.04
N LYS A 72 -17.22 6.06 4.96
CA LYS A 72 -17.50 7.42 5.45
C LYS A 72 -16.29 7.97 6.21
N GLN A 73 -16.23 9.28 6.41
CA GLN A 73 -15.21 9.91 7.25
C GLN A 73 -15.18 9.36 8.68
N SER A 74 -16.34 9.00 9.24
CA SER A 74 -16.47 8.39 10.58
C SER A 74 -16.13 6.90 10.62
N THR A 75 -16.08 6.22 9.47
CA THR A 75 -15.76 4.79 9.34
C THR A 75 -14.89 4.59 8.09
N PRO A 76 -13.67 5.17 8.09
CA PRO A 76 -12.87 5.28 6.88
C PRO A 76 -12.40 3.91 6.38
N SER A 77 -12.14 3.84 5.08
CA SER A 77 -11.49 2.67 4.50
C SER A 77 -10.04 2.56 4.99
N PRO A 78 -9.49 1.35 5.10
CA PRO A 78 -8.12 1.14 5.57
C PRO A 78 -7.15 1.59 4.48
N LEU A 79 -6.60 2.80 4.59
CA LEU A 79 -5.57 3.31 3.68
C LEU A 79 -4.25 2.53 3.85
N GLY A 80 -3.50 2.33 2.77
CA GLY A 80 -2.23 1.59 2.78
C GLY A 80 -2.25 0.38 1.86
N THR A 81 -1.29 -0.53 2.05
CA THR A 81 -1.13 -1.72 1.20
C THR A 81 -1.51 -3.00 1.95
N TRP A 82 -2.47 -3.73 1.38
CA TRP A 82 -3.04 -4.96 1.93
C TRP A 82 -2.90 -6.12 0.95
N THR A 83 -3.30 -7.30 1.39
CA THR A 83 -3.28 -8.55 0.62
C THR A 83 -4.67 -9.18 0.65
N ILE A 84 -5.14 -9.67 -0.50
CA ILE A 84 -6.33 -10.52 -0.56
C ILE A 84 -6.03 -11.85 0.10
N ILE A 85 -6.64 -12.12 1.26
CA ILE A 85 -6.42 -13.34 2.06
C ILE A 85 -7.62 -14.28 2.10
N SER A 86 -8.78 -13.86 1.58
CA SER A 86 -9.96 -14.72 1.48
C SER A 86 -10.83 -14.32 0.30
N LYS A 87 -11.53 -15.29 -0.28
CA LYS A 87 -12.53 -15.10 -1.32
C LYS A 87 -13.72 -16.01 -1.03
N ALA A 88 -14.93 -15.45 -1.02
CA ALA A 88 -16.14 -16.19 -0.67
C ALA A 88 -17.39 -15.63 -1.39
N ASP A 89 -18.49 -16.35 -1.31
CA ASP A 89 -19.83 -15.86 -1.61
C ASP A 89 -20.51 -15.50 -0.28
N TRP A 90 -20.78 -14.22 -0.06
CA TRP A 90 -21.47 -13.71 1.13
C TRP A 90 -22.91 -13.34 0.80
N GLY A 91 -23.76 -13.16 1.82
CA GLY A 91 -25.18 -12.89 1.66
C GLY A 91 -25.52 -11.61 0.86
N GLU A 92 -26.82 -11.36 0.70
CA GLU A 92 -27.34 -10.30 -0.20
C GLU A 92 -26.79 -8.90 0.10
N GLY A 93 -26.61 -8.54 1.37
CA GLY A 93 -26.01 -7.25 1.77
C GLY A 93 -24.56 -7.02 1.30
N PHE A 94 -23.87 -8.08 0.86
CA PHE A 94 -22.53 -8.02 0.25
C PHE A 94 -22.57 -8.28 -1.26
N GLY A 95 -23.76 -8.27 -1.86
CA GLY A 95 -23.96 -8.46 -3.29
C GLY A 95 -23.53 -9.83 -3.80
N GLY A 96 -23.52 -10.84 -2.93
CA GLY A 96 -23.14 -12.21 -3.31
C GLY A 96 -21.64 -12.46 -3.42
N THR A 97 -20.76 -11.52 -3.07
CA THR A 97 -19.31 -11.67 -3.31
C THR A 97 -18.47 -10.96 -2.26
N TRP A 98 -17.44 -11.64 -1.75
CA TRP A 98 -16.50 -11.12 -0.77
C TRP A 98 -15.05 -11.45 -1.13
N MET A 99 -14.16 -10.47 -0.94
CA MET A 99 -12.70 -10.60 -1.07
C MET A 99 -12.03 -9.87 0.11
N GLY A 100 -11.56 -10.60 1.11
CA GLY A 100 -11.10 -10.03 2.39
C GLY A 100 -9.62 -9.62 2.40
N PHE A 101 -9.33 -8.54 3.14
CA PHE A 101 -8.00 -8.00 3.38
C PHE A 101 -7.38 -8.50 4.68
N ASN A 102 -6.05 -8.46 4.79
CA ASN A 102 -5.30 -8.74 6.02
C ASN A 102 -5.13 -7.50 6.93
N VAL A 103 -6.22 -6.78 7.19
CA VAL A 103 -6.19 -5.59 8.06
C VAL A 103 -6.24 -6.04 9.53
N PRO A 104 -5.29 -5.63 10.39
CA PRO A 104 -5.18 -6.17 11.75
C PRO A 104 -6.28 -5.66 12.70
N TRP A 105 -6.86 -4.49 12.42
CA TRP A 105 -7.86 -3.89 13.31
C TRP A 105 -9.31 -4.27 13.03
N GLY A 106 -9.60 -5.00 11.95
CA GLY A 106 -10.98 -5.39 11.64
C GLY A 106 -11.14 -6.19 10.35
N LYS A 107 -12.39 -6.56 10.06
CA LYS A 107 -12.76 -7.26 8.82
C LYS A 107 -13.06 -6.25 7.73
N TYR A 108 -12.12 -6.10 6.80
CA TYR A 108 -12.26 -5.25 5.63
C TYR A 108 -12.09 -6.06 4.36
N GLY A 109 -12.68 -5.59 3.27
CA GLY A 109 -12.58 -6.27 1.98
C GLY A 109 -13.25 -5.51 0.86
N ILE A 110 -13.22 -6.14 -0.32
CA ILE A 110 -13.97 -5.73 -1.51
C ILE A 110 -15.21 -6.61 -1.61
N HIS A 111 -16.38 -6.01 -1.82
CA HIS A 111 -17.63 -6.75 -1.98
C HIS A 111 -18.61 -6.07 -2.95
N GLY A 112 -19.65 -6.79 -3.35
CA GLY A 112 -20.79 -6.23 -4.08
C GLY A 112 -21.66 -5.33 -3.18
N THR A 113 -22.84 -4.94 -3.59
CA THR A 113 -23.79 -4.21 -2.74
C THR A 113 -25.23 -4.43 -3.21
N ASP A 114 -26.14 -4.47 -2.27
CA ASP A 114 -27.59 -4.33 -2.44
C ASP A 114 -28.04 -2.86 -2.60
N GLU A 115 -27.12 -1.91 -2.44
CA GLU A 115 -27.33 -0.47 -2.62
C GLU A 115 -26.52 0.09 -3.82
N PRO A 116 -26.85 -0.23 -5.09
CA PRO A 116 -26.06 0.19 -6.25
C PRO A 116 -25.87 1.70 -6.39
N TRP A 117 -26.80 2.51 -5.87
CA TRP A 117 -26.72 3.97 -5.84
C TRP A 117 -25.61 4.49 -4.90
N SER A 118 -25.08 3.65 -4.02
CA SER A 118 -23.97 4.01 -3.14
C SER A 118 -22.62 4.06 -3.86
N ILE A 119 -22.51 3.50 -5.07
CA ILE A 119 -21.27 3.45 -5.87
C ILE A 119 -20.86 4.86 -6.34
N GLY A 120 -19.59 5.22 -6.13
CA GLY A 120 -19.03 6.55 -6.37
C GLY A 120 -19.22 7.54 -5.21
N ARG A 121 -19.52 7.07 -3.99
CA ARG A 121 -19.81 7.90 -2.80
C ARG A 121 -19.23 7.30 -1.51
N PRO A 122 -18.85 8.10 -0.50
CA PRO A 122 -18.32 7.60 0.77
C PRO A 122 -19.47 7.15 1.69
N MET A 123 -20.01 5.96 1.46
CA MET A 123 -21.23 5.47 2.12
C MET A 123 -21.05 4.19 2.92
N SER A 124 -19.91 3.50 2.81
CA SER A 124 -19.70 2.23 3.52
C SER A 124 -19.19 2.44 4.95
N HIS A 125 -19.09 1.35 5.70
CA HIS A 125 -18.41 1.28 7.01
C HIS A 125 -16.92 0.92 6.87
N GLY A 126 -16.30 1.32 5.75
CA GLY A 126 -14.86 1.15 5.49
C GLY A 126 -14.52 0.10 4.43
N CYS A 127 -15.41 -0.86 4.14
CA CYS A 127 -15.21 -1.80 3.04
C CYS A 127 -15.33 -1.12 1.67
N ILE A 128 -14.68 -1.71 0.66
CA ILE A 128 -14.77 -1.23 -0.72
C ILE A 128 -15.97 -1.88 -1.40
N ARG A 129 -16.96 -1.06 -1.79
CA ARG A 129 -18.16 -1.53 -2.49
C ARG A 129 -17.99 -1.44 -3.99
N MET A 130 -18.52 -2.44 -4.70
CA MET A 130 -18.58 -2.54 -6.15
C MET A 130 -19.99 -2.89 -6.60
N LYS A 131 -20.29 -2.70 -7.89
CA LYS A 131 -21.48 -3.33 -8.50
C LYS A 131 -21.32 -4.85 -8.46
N ASN A 132 -22.41 -5.59 -8.23
CA ASN A 132 -22.35 -7.05 -8.04
C ASN A 132 -21.70 -7.79 -9.22
N LYS A 133 -22.00 -7.38 -10.45
CA LYS A 133 -21.38 -7.95 -11.65
C LYS A 133 -19.86 -7.73 -11.69
N ASP A 134 -19.41 -6.54 -11.29
CA ASP A 134 -18.00 -6.15 -11.32
C ASP A 134 -17.24 -6.86 -10.20
N ALA A 135 -17.85 -7.00 -9.01
CA ALA A 135 -17.29 -7.78 -7.91
C ALA A 135 -17.10 -9.26 -8.28
N LYS A 136 -18.11 -9.86 -8.93
CA LYS A 136 -18.07 -11.26 -9.39
C LYS A 136 -17.03 -11.47 -10.48
N GLU A 137 -16.89 -10.52 -11.41
CA GLU A 137 -15.82 -10.50 -12.40
C GLU A 137 -14.46 -10.45 -11.71
N LEU A 138 -14.23 -9.45 -10.85
CA LEU A 138 -12.97 -9.25 -10.15
C LEU A 138 -12.55 -10.49 -9.34
N LYS A 139 -13.48 -11.11 -8.60
CA LYS A 139 -13.22 -12.31 -7.79
C LYS A 139 -12.64 -13.47 -8.64
N LYS A 140 -13.11 -13.61 -9.88
CA LYS A 140 -12.63 -14.63 -10.83
C LYS A 140 -11.29 -14.26 -11.45
N THR A 141 -11.04 -12.97 -11.69
CA THR A 141 -9.84 -12.47 -12.35
C THR A 141 -8.59 -12.55 -11.46
N ILE A 142 -8.69 -12.12 -10.20
CA ILE A 142 -7.50 -11.96 -9.34
C ILE A 142 -7.20 -13.24 -8.54
N PRO A 143 -5.93 -13.65 -8.40
CA PRO A 143 -5.54 -14.73 -7.52
C PRO A 143 -5.61 -14.32 -6.04
N HIS A 144 -5.63 -15.32 -5.14
CA HIS A 144 -5.33 -15.10 -3.73
C HIS A 144 -3.91 -14.54 -3.59
N GLY A 145 -3.64 -13.71 -2.58
CA GLY A 145 -2.34 -13.06 -2.41
C GLY A 145 -2.15 -11.78 -3.24
N THR A 146 -3.12 -11.40 -4.07
CA THR A 146 -3.09 -10.13 -4.82
C THR A 146 -2.91 -8.95 -3.87
N LYS A 147 -1.96 -8.06 -4.18
CA LYS A 147 -1.71 -6.83 -3.41
C LYS A 147 -2.73 -5.76 -3.77
N VAL A 148 -3.22 -5.05 -2.76
CA VAL A 148 -4.22 -3.99 -2.88
C VAL A 148 -3.68 -2.74 -2.20
N THR A 149 -3.45 -1.67 -2.97
CA THR A 149 -3.07 -0.36 -2.43
C THR A 149 -4.30 0.53 -2.40
N ILE A 150 -4.64 1.10 -1.25
CA ILE A 150 -5.78 1.99 -1.05
C ILE A 150 -5.24 3.36 -0.65
N VAL A 151 -5.58 4.38 -1.44
CA VAL A 151 -5.16 5.76 -1.22
C VAL A 151 -6.36 6.69 -1.17
N LYS A 152 -6.19 7.77 -0.42
CA LYS A 152 -7.11 8.90 -0.32
C LYS A 152 -6.33 10.11 0.19
N GLY A 153 -6.57 11.27 -0.37
CA GLY A 153 -5.94 12.51 0.05
C GLY A 153 -4.41 12.50 -0.12
N ILE A 154 -3.79 13.58 0.34
CA ILE A 154 -2.35 13.83 0.16
C ILE A 154 -1.50 13.37 1.35
N LEU A 155 -2.11 13.04 2.49
CA LEU A 155 -1.39 12.71 3.73
C LEU A 155 -1.20 11.19 3.91
N GLY A 156 -1.21 10.41 2.82
CA GLY A 156 -0.95 8.98 2.85
C GLY A 156 -1.88 8.22 3.81
N PRO A 157 -1.36 7.55 4.87
CA PRO A 157 -2.20 6.79 5.80
C PRO A 157 -3.15 7.65 6.64
N PHE A 158 -2.98 8.97 6.65
CA PHE A 158 -3.84 9.92 7.37
C PHE A 158 -5.01 10.45 6.52
N GLY A 159 -5.01 10.19 5.21
CA GLY A 159 -6.07 10.66 4.33
C GLY A 159 -5.97 12.15 4.02
N ASP A 160 -7.05 12.88 4.30
CA ASP A 160 -7.20 14.31 3.98
C ASP A 160 -6.69 15.24 5.09
N TYR A 161 -6.69 14.79 6.35
CA TYR A 161 -6.32 15.60 7.51
C TYR A 161 -5.88 14.74 8.70
N PHE A 162 -5.12 15.32 9.62
CA PHE A 162 -4.80 14.68 10.90
C PHE A 162 -5.96 14.82 11.88
N ARG A 163 -6.71 13.74 12.11
CA ARG A 163 -7.71 13.73 13.18
C ARG A 163 -7.04 13.62 14.56
N VAL A 164 -7.69 14.15 15.59
CA VAL A 164 -7.26 13.89 16.97
C VAL A 164 -7.62 12.45 17.32
N LEU A 165 -6.62 11.64 17.71
CA LEU A 165 -6.85 10.25 18.12
C LEU A 165 -7.00 10.13 19.62
N GLU A 166 -7.91 9.27 20.05
CA GLU A 166 -8.22 8.96 21.44
C GLU A 166 -8.29 7.43 21.66
N PRO A 167 -8.21 6.95 22.92
CA PRO A 167 -8.31 5.52 23.19
C PRO A 167 -9.62 4.93 22.63
N GLY A 168 -9.50 3.79 21.95
CA GLY A 168 -10.60 3.16 21.21
C GLY A 168 -10.57 3.42 19.71
N ASP A 169 -9.84 4.44 19.24
CA ASP A 169 -9.66 4.66 17.82
C ASP A 169 -8.90 3.52 17.15
N ALA A 170 -9.27 3.22 15.91
CA ALA A 170 -8.58 2.26 15.07
C ALA A 170 -8.48 2.77 13.63
N GLY A 171 -7.41 2.40 12.94
CA GLY A 171 -7.20 2.82 11.56
C GLY A 171 -5.75 2.82 11.11
N SER A 172 -5.57 3.20 9.84
CA SER A 172 -4.26 3.34 9.21
C SER A 172 -3.39 4.42 9.85
N ASP A 173 -4.02 5.49 10.33
CA ASP A 173 -3.39 6.56 11.10
C ASP A 173 -2.86 6.08 12.45
N VAL A 174 -3.66 5.30 13.19
CA VAL A 174 -3.24 4.67 14.44
C VAL A 174 -2.09 3.71 14.20
N LEU A 175 -2.16 2.88 13.14
CA LEU A 175 -1.07 1.98 12.77
C LEU A 175 0.22 2.76 12.45
N MET A 176 0.11 3.87 11.73
CA MET A 176 1.25 4.73 11.41
C MET A 176 1.89 5.33 12.67
N ILE A 177 1.07 5.74 13.64
CA ILE A 177 1.55 6.27 14.92
C ILE A 177 2.22 5.19 15.76
N GLN A 178 1.65 3.97 15.84
CA GLN A 178 2.27 2.84 16.54
C GLN A 178 3.67 2.55 15.97
N LYS A 179 3.79 2.47 14.63
CA LYS A 179 5.07 2.26 13.95
C LYS A 179 6.05 3.38 14.26
N ARG A 180 5.60 4.64 14.18
CA ARG A 180 6.47 5.79 14.44
C ARG A 180 6.94 5.85 15.88
N LEU A 181 6.08 5.57 16.85
CA LEU A 181 6.47 5.46 18.26
C LEU A 181 7.44 4.31 18.48
N ASN A 182 7.32 3.20 17.74
CA ASN A 182 8.26 2.09 17.78
C ASN A 182 9.64 2.49 17.22
N ASP A 183 9.67 3.13 16.05
CA ASP A 183 10.90 3.64 15.43
C ASP A 183 11.64 4.64 16.33
N LEU A 184 10.88 5.46 17.07
CA LEU A 184 11.41 6.44 18.01
C LEU A 184 11.78 5.85 19.38
N GLY A 185 11.58 4.54 19.60
CA GLY A 185 11.92 3.84 20.84
C GLY A 185 10.95 4.07 22.00
N TYR A 186 9.76 4.62 21.75
CA TYR A 186 8.73 4.87 22.76
C TYR A 186 7.76 3.69 22.95
N TYR A 187 7.58 2.87 21.92
CA TYR A 187 6.57 1.80 21.91
C TYR A 187 7.19 0.45 21.51
N ASN A 188 6.95 -0.60 22.28
CA ASN A 188 7.44 -1.96 22.02
C ASN A 188 6.29 -2.99 21.88
N GLY A 189 5.04 -2.52 21.82
CA GLY A 189 3.87 -3.36 21.64
C GLY A 189 3.59 -3.68 20.17
N TYR A 190 2.56 -4.48 19.93
CA TYR A 190 2.13 -4.86 18.59
C TYR A 190 1.56 -3.66 17.82
N CYS A 191 1.98 -3.50 16.57
CA CYS A 191 1.41 -2.53 15.65
C CYS A 191 0.17 -3.11 14.96
N ASP A 192 -0.96 -3.11 15.65
CA ASP A 192 -2.24 -3.70 15.22
C ASP A 192 -3.26 -2.68 14.68
N GLY A 193 -2.89 -1.39 14.66
CA GLY A 193 -3.73 -0.28 14.24
C GLY A 193 -4.87 0.04 15.20
N LYS A 194 -4.77 -0.34 16.48
CA LYS A 194 -5.75 -0.02 17.53
C LYS A 194 -5.12 0.79 18.66
N TYR A 195 -5.76 1.89 19.02
CA TYR A 195 -5.37 2.68 20.18
C TYR A 195 -5.94 2.03 21.45
N GLY A 196 -5.22 1.02 21.94
CA GLY A 196 -5.47 0.37 23.23
C GLY A 196 -4.63 0.93 24.38
N ASP A 197 -4.84 0.38 25.58
CA ASP A 197 -4.18 0.80 26.82
C ASP A 197 -2.65 0.73 26.74
N GLY A 198 -2.10 -0.26 26.02
CA GLY A 198 -0.65 -0.43 25.84
C GLY A 198 0.03 0.77 25.17
N MET A 199 -0.69 1.60 24.42
CA MET A 199 -0.12 2.81 23.81
C MET A 199 -0.05 4.00 24.76
N LYS A 200 -0.87 4.04 25.83
CA LYS A 200 -0.98 5.21 26.72
C LYS A 200 0.36 5.60 27.33
N GLY A 201 1.12 4.63 27.83
CA GLY A 201 2.45 4.87 28.40
C GLY A 201 3.43 5.45 27.39
N ALA A 202 3.45 4.92 26.16
CA ALA A 202 4.30 5.43 25.08
C ALA A 202 3.92 6.88 24.70
N ILE A 203 2.62 7.17 24.63
CA ILE A 203 2.10 8.50 24.31
C ILE A 203 2.45 9.51 25.39
N HIS A 204 2.19 9.19 26.67
CA HIS A 204 2.54 10.08 27.78
C HIS A 204 4.04 10.32 27.87
N LYS A 205 4.85 9.27 27.64
CA LYS A 205 6.31 9.41 27.62
C LYS A 205 6.75 10.32 26.47
N PHE A 206 6.23 10.11 25.26
CA PHE A 206 6.54 10.95 24.10
C PHE A 206 6.15 12.41 24.33
N GLN A 207 4.95 12.66 24.85
CA GLN A 207 4.47 13.99 25.19
C GLN A 207 5.37 14.67 26.22
N LYS A 208 5.72 13.96 27.31
CA LYS A 208 6.61 14.47 28.36
C LYS A 208 7.98 14.87 27.80
N ASP A 209 8.61 13.98 27.03
CA ASP A 209 9.95 14.21 26.47
C ASP A 209 9.95 15.38 25.46
N ASN A 210 8.82 15.59 24.76
CA ASN A 210 8.65 16.66 23.78
C ASN A 210 7.98 17.93 24.34
N LYS A 211 7.84 18.03 25.67
CA LYS A 211 7.24 19.18 26.38
C LYS A 211 5.81 19.51 25.92
N LEU A 212 5.04 18.49 25.55
CA LEU A 212 3.63 18.60 25.21
C LEU A 212 2.76 18.36 26.45
N PRO A 213 1.52 18.91 26.49
CA PRO A 213 0.55 18.57 27.52
C PRO A 213 0.30 17.06 27.57
N ILE A 214 0.43 16.46 28.75
CA ILE A 214 0.22 15.04 28.95
C ILE A 214 -1.29 14.75 28.87
N SER A 215 -1.69 13.90 27.93
CA SER A 215 -3.08 13.49 27.75
C SER A 215 -3.16 12.16 27.02
N ASN A 216 -4.34 11.52 27.02
CA ASN A 216 -4.59 10.34 26.18
C ASN A 216 -4.89 10.71 24.71
N LYS A 217 -4.68 11.97 24.30
CA LYS A 217 -4.96 12.40 22.93
C LYS A 217 -3.68 12.51 22.12
N ILE A 218 -3.75 12.09 20.87
CA ILE A 218 -2.71 12.38 19.87
C ILE A 218 -3.23 13.59 19.08
N SER A 219 -2.71 14.77 19.40
CA SER A 219 -3.09 16.04 18.79
C SER A 219 -2.20 16.40 17.60
N TYR A 220 -2.58 17.43 16.84
CA TYR A 220 -1.77 17.98 15.74
C TYR A 220 -0.32 18.27 16.16
N ALA A 221 -0.11 18.92 17.31
CA ALA A 221 1.23 19.20 17.82
C ALA A 221 2.06 17.93 18.05
N MET A 222 1.42 16.80 18.39
CA MET A 222 2.11 15.52 18.54
C MET A 222 2.49 14.92 17.17
N TYR A 223 1.64 15.04 16.16
CA TYR A 223 1.98 14.66 14.77
C TYR A 223 3.20 15.44 14.26
N GLU A 224 3.23 16.75 14.47
CA GLU A 224 4.37 17.59 14.10
C GLU A 224 5.66 17.17 14.79
N LYS A 225 5.61 16.91 16.12
CA LYS A 225 6.77 16.41 16.87
C LYS A 225 7.24 15.03 16.40
N MET A 226 6.36 14.22 15.82
CA MET A 226 6.72 12.96 15.18
C MET A 226 7.29 13.14 13.76
N GLY A 227 7.24 14.35 13.19
CA GLY A 227 7.70 14.65 11.84
C GLY A 227 6.64 14.41 10.77
N PHE A 228 5.36 14.30 11.15
CA PHE A 228 4.25 14.30 10.19
C PHE A 228 3.85 15.75 9.93
N ILE A 229 4.31 16.29 8.80
CA ILE A 229 4.05 17.66 8.39
C ILE A 229 3.28 17.58 7.06
N PRO A 230 2.15 18.29 6.89
CA PRO A 230 1.52 18.43 5.58
C PRO A 230 2.54 19.01 4.60
N MET A 231 2.57 18.53 3.35
CA MET A 231 3.31 19.25 2.32
C MET A 231 2.59 20.58 2.08
N GLU A 232 3.30 21.69 2.33
CA GLU A 232 2.87 23.05 1.96
C GLU A 232 2.89 23.25 0.43
#